data_AF-A0A964IAQ6-F1
#
_entry.id   AF-A0A964IAQ6-F1
#
_cell.length_a   1.000
_cell.length_b   1.000
_cell.length_c   1.000
_cell.angle_alpha   90.00
_cell.angle_beta   90.00
_cell.angle_gamma   90.00
#
_symmetry.space_group_name_H-M   'P 1'
#
loop_
_entity.id
_entity.type
_entity.pdbx_description
1 polymer ?
#
loop_
_entity_poly.entity_id
_entity_poly.type
_entity_poly.pdbx_seq_one_letter_code
_entity_poly.pdbx_strand_id
1 'polypeptide(L)'
;MHAGRALSVVAGISLVYDLAIGLALLAATDRFASLFGVVVPEPRTFVTLLGVFLVCVGLGYLQPMRDPARHRAYMWIFGVLLKTAGAAVFIGYYIAGDAPSSYLLFAATDGSLALATLAAIGLPIHLARKGEV
;
A
#
# COMPACT_ATOMS: atom_id res chain seq x y z
N MET A 1 17.67 14.95 2.24
CA MET A 1 17.48 13.51 2.55
C MET A 1 17.93 12.70 1.36
N HIS A 2 18.77 11.67 1.55
CA HIS A 2 19.17 10.80 0.44
C HIS A 2 17.93 10.05 -0.10
N ALA A 3 17.69 10.11 -1.41
CA ALA A 3 16.51 9.53 -2.07
C ALA A 3 16.24 8.08 -1.66
N GLY A 4 17.30 7.27 -1.49
CA GLY A 4 17.20 5.90 -0.98
C GLY A 4 16.56 5.82 0.42
N ARG A 5 16.91 6.72 1.35
CA ARG A 5 16.33 6.71 2.70
C ARG A 5 14.84 7.05 2.69
N ALA A 6 14.40 7.96 1.82
CA ALA A 6 12.99 8.29 1.67
C ALA A 6 12.19 7.10 1.14
N LEU A 7 12.69 6.43 0.08
CA LEU A 7 12.08 5.21 -0.45
C LEU A 7 12.01 4.08 0.59
N SER A 8 13.08 3.85 1.35
CA SER A 8 13.10 2.87 2.44
C SER A 8 12.04 3.15 3.50
N VAL A 9 11.86 4.42 3.89
CA VAL A 9 10.86 4.81 4.88
C VAL A 9 9.44 4.58 4.33
N VAL A 10 9.17 5.00 3.10
CA VAL A 10 7.86 4.79 2.47
C VAL A 10 7.55 3.29 2.29
N ALA A 11 8.55 2.49 1.93
CA ALA A 11 8.43 1.03 1.91
C ALA A 11 8.10 0.46 3.30
N GLY A 12 8.78 0.92 4.34
CA GLY A 12 8.51 0.49 5.72
C GLY A 12 7.11 0.85 6.21
N ILE A 13 6.63 2.06 5.89
CA ILE A 13 5.25 2.47 6.21
C ILE A 13 4.25 1.59 5.43
N SER A 14 4.49 1.36 4.13
CA SER A 14 3.62 0.52 3.29
C SER A 14 3.56 -0.92 3.80
N LEU A 15 4.70 -1.48 4.22
CA LEU A 15 4.78 -2.78 4.87
C LEU A 15 3.83 -2.87 6.08
N VAL A 16 3.97 -1.91 7.01
CA VAL A 16 3.20 -1.94 8.26
C VAL A 16 1.71 -1.78 7.98
N TYR A 17 1.37 -0.85 7.07
CA TYR A 17 -0.01 -0.60 6.68
C TYR A 17 -0.65 -1.83 6.02
N ASP A 18 -0.03 -2.40 4.98
CA ASP A 18 -0.60 -3.54 4.25
C ASP A 18 -0.68 -4.79 5.14
N LEU A 19 0.32 -5.04 6.01
CA LEU A 19 0.27 -6.10 7.00
C LEU A 19 -0.86 -5.89 8.02
N ALA A 20 -1.01 -4.69 8.56
CA ALA A 20 -2.01 -4.41 9.57
C ALA A 20 -3.42 -4.61 9.01
N ILE A 21 -3.70 -4.08 7.82
CA ILE A 21 -4.99 -4.25 7.15
C ILE A 21 -5.21 -5.72 6.78
N GLY A 22 -4.22 -6.37 6.17
CA GLY A 22 -4.32 -7.78 5.77
C GLY A 22 -4.59 -8.70 6.96
N LEU A 23 -3.86 -8.54 8.06
CA LEU A 23 -4.07 -9.31 9.29
C LEU A 23 -5.43 -9.01 9.93
N ALA A 24 -5.88 -7.75 9.92
CA ALA A 24 -7.20 -7.39 10.43
C ALA A 24 -8.33 -8.04 9.61
N LEU A 25 -8.20 -8.07 8.28
CA LEU A 25 -9.15 -8.75 7.40
C LEU A 25 -9.18 -10.26 7.63
N LEU A 26 -8.05 -10.89 7.99
CA LEU A 26 -7.98 -12.33 8.22
C LEU A 26 -8.46 -12.74 9.62
N ALA A 27 -8.08 -11.99 10.65
CA ALA A 27 -8.30 -12.37 12.04
C ALA A 27 -9.57 -11.75 12.65
N ALA A 28 -10.06 -10.64 12.08
CA ALA A 28 -11.10 -9.82 12.70
C ALA A 28 -12.05 -9.19 11.67
N THR A 29 -12.37 -9.90 10.57
CA THR A 29 -13.17 -9.37 9.45
C THR A 29 -14.42 -8.63 9.90
N ASP A 30 -15.27 -9.26 10.71
CA ASP A 30 -16.56 -8.68 11.12
C ASP A 30 -16.36 -7.43 11.99
N ARG A 31 -15.37 -7.45 12.90
CA ARG A 31 -15.05 -6.30 13.75
C ARG A 31 -14.48 -5.15 12.92
N PHE A 32 -13.57 -5.46 12.00
CA PHE A 32 -12.96 -4.48 11.11
C PHE A 32 -14.00 -3.83 10.21
N ALA A 33 -14.88 -4.63 9.60
CA ALA A 33 -15.99 -4.13 8.79
C ALA A 33 -16.93 -3.22 9.60
N SER A 34 -17.29 -3.63 10.82
CA SER A 34 -18.14 -2.82 11.71
C SER A 34 -17.51 -1.48 12.10
N LEU A 35 -16.19 -1.44 12.31
CA LEU A 35 -15.46 -0.21 12.67
C LEU A 35 -15.54 0.83 11.56
N PHE A 36 -15.55 0.40 10.31
CA PHE A 36 -15.61 1.27 9.14
C PHE A 36 -17.02 1.40 8.55
N GLY A 37 -18.05 0.80 9.18
CA GLY A 37 -19.42 0.82 8.69
C GLY A 37 -19.60 0.13 7.33
N VAL A 38 -18.73 -0.84 7.02
CA VAL A 38 -18.73 -1.58 5.74
C VAL A 38 -19.47 -2.90 5.94
N VAL A 39 -20.26 -3.30 4.94
CA VAL A 39 -20.90 -4.63 4.92
C VAL A 39 -19.84 -5.66 4.55
N VAL A 40 -19.78 -6.78 5.28
CA VAL A 40 -18.87 -7.88 4.95
C VAL A 40 -19.28 -8.48 3.61
N PRO A 41 -18.41 -8.47 2.58
CA PRO A 41 -18.71 -9.07 1.28
C PRO A 41 -19.00 -10.57 1.38
N GLU A 42 -20.05 -11.01 0.67
CA GLU A 42 -20.35 -12.42 0.47
C GLU A 42 -20.13 -12.79 -1.02
N PRO A 43 -19.39 -13.88 -1.32
CA PRO A 43 -18.83 -14.85 -0.38
C PRO A 43 -17.60 -14.33 0.37
N ARG A 44 -17.48 -14.69 1.67
CA ARG A 44 -16.34 -14.32 2.54
C ARG A 44 -14.96 -14.65 1.97
N THR A 45 -14.86 -15.63 1.07
CA THR A 45 -13.63 -16.00 0.37
C THR A 45 -12.95 -14.79 -0.28
N PHE A 46 -13.72 -13.81 -0.79
CA PHE A 46 -13.15 -12.59 -1.37
C PHE A 46 -12.33 -11.80 -0.35
N VAL A 47 -12.86 -11.61 0.85
CA VAL A 47 -12.17 -10.87 1.92
C VAL A 47 -10.95 -11.63 2.43
N THR A 48 -11.06 -12.95 2.55
CA THR A 48 -9.93 -13.80 2.93
C THR A 48 -8.80 -13.71 1.91
N LEU A 49 -9.10 -13.79 0.62
CA LEU A 49 -8.09 -13.66 -0.44
C LEU A 49 -7.46 -12.27 -0.45
N LEU A 50 -8.25 -11.22 -0.24
CA LEU A 50 -7.73 -9.86 -0.12
C LEU A 50 -6.81 -9.72 1.11
N GLY A 51 -7.20 -10.29 2.25
CA GLY A 51 -6.38 -10.32 3.45
C GLY A 51 -5.03 -11.01 3.24
N VAL A 52 -5.04 -12.21 2.63
CA VAL A 52 -3.81 -12.94 2.26
C VAL A 52 -2.97 -12.13 1.29
N PHE A 53 -3.61 -11.53 0.27
CA PHE A 53 -2.92 -10.70 -0.71
C PHE A 53 -2.20 -9.52 -0.04
N LEU A 54 -2.89 -8.76 0.82
CA LEU A 54 -2.29 -7.63 1.53
C LEU A 54 -1.16 -8.05 2.47
N VAL A 55 -1.27 -9.20 3.14
CA VAL A 55 -0.17 -9.74 3.94
C VAL A 55 1.05 -10.05 3.07
N CYS A 56 0.86 -10.74 1.95
CA CYS A 56 1.94 -11.06 1.01
C CYS A 56 2.59 -9.81 0.41
N VAL A 57 1.78 -8.81 0.04
CA VAL A 57 2.27 -7.52 -0.46
C VAL A 57 3.06 -6.78 0.63
N GLY A 58 2.52 -6.71 1.84
CA GLY A 58 3.19 -6.13 3.00
C GLY A 58 4.57 -6.76 3.25
N LEU A 59 4.66 -8.09 3.25
CA LEU A 59 5.94 -8.79 3.38
C LEU A 59 6.90 -8.51 2.22
N GLY A 60 6.37 -8.33 1.00
CA GLY A 60 7.18 -7.97 -0.17
C GLY A 60 7.94 -6.66 -0.02
N TYR A 61 7.42 -5.71 0.78
CA TYR A 61 8.11 -4.45 1.10
C TYR A 61 9.35 -4.61 1.99
N LEU A 62 9.59 -5.77 2.61
CA LEU A 62 10.81 -6.01 3.40
C LEU A 62 12.10 -5.80 2.58
N GLN A 63 12.07 -6.17 1.30
CA GLN A 63 13.23 -6.03 0.40
C GLN A 63 13.45 -4.56 -0.03
N PRO A 64 12.44 -3.83 -0.57
CA PRO A 64 12.55 -2.40 -0.84
C PRO A 64 12.87 -1.55 0.39
N MET A 65 12.43 -1.95 1.60
CA MET A 65 12.76 -1.23 2.82
C MET A 65 14.27 -1.23 3.09
N ARG A 66 14.96 -2.33 2.78
CA ARG A 66 16.41 -2.49 3.01
C ARG A 66 17.25 -1.99 1.83
N ASP A 67 16.85 -2.29 0.62
CA ASP A 67 17.51 -1.89 -0.62
C ASP A 67 16.46 -1.43 -1.66
N PRO A 68 16.00 -0.17 -1.56
CA PRO A 68 14.96 0.34 -2.45
C PRO A 68 15.45 0.56 -3.88
N ALA A 69 16.76 0.75 -4.07
CA ALA A 69 17.33 0.99 -5.40
C ALA A 69 17.24 -0.26 -6.28
N ARG A 70 17.52 -1.43 -5.69
CA ARG A 70 17.43 -2.71 -6.40
C ARG A 70 15.99 -3.18 -6.62
N HIS A 71 15.05 -2.77 -5.77
CA HIS A 71 13.65 -3.20 -5.82
C HIS A 71 12.68 -2.11 -6.30
N ARG A 72 13.15 -1.15 -7.12
CA ARG A 72 12.33 -0.03 -7.64
C ARG A 72 11.10 -0.50 -8.42
N ALA A 73 11.19 -1.61 -9.14
CA ALA A 73 10.05 -2.17 -9.88
C ALA A 73 8.90 -2.55 -8.93
N TYR A 74 9.23 -3.12 -7.78
CA TYR A 74 8.23 -3.46 -6.75
C TYR A 74 7.53 -2.20 -6.23
N MET A 75 8.31 -1.15 -5.94
CA MET A 75 7.77 0.15 -5.50
C MET A 75 6.88 0.81 -6.55
N TRP A 76 7.21 0.68 -7.84
CA TRP A 76 6.35 1.15 -8.91
C TRP A 76 5.02 0.40 -8.98
N ILE A 77 5.06 -0.93 -8.98
CA ILE A 77 3.87 -1.76 -9.14
C ILE A 77 2.98 -1.70 -7.91
N PHE A 78 3.52 -2.00 -6.73
CA PHE A 78 2.72 -2.12 -5.50
C PHE A 78 2.59 -0.79 -4.77
N GLY A 79 3.59 0.09 -4.87
CA GLY A 79 3.58 1.37 -4.16
C GLY A 79 2.86 2.47 -4.92
N VAL A 80 3.00 2.53 -6.25
CA VAL A 80 2.31 3.53 -7.09
C VAL A 80 1.07 2.96 -7.75
N LEU A 81 1.22 1.97 -8.65
CA LEU A 81 0.11 1.52 -9.50
C LEU A 81 -1.04 0.92 -8.69
N LEU A 82 -0.74 -0.06 -7.83
CA LEU A 82 -1.75 -0.74 -7.03
C LEU A 82 -2.49 0.23 -6.09
N LYS A 83 -1.75 1.06 -5.34
CA LYS A 83 -2.35 2.01 -4.40
C LYS A 83 -3.14 3.11 -5.10
N THR A 84 -2.66 3.61 -6.25
CA THR A 84 -3.42 4.58 -7.06
C THR A 84 -4.71 3.94 -7.60
N ALA A 85 -4.64 2.71 -8.11
CA ALA A 85 -5.81 1.99 -8.58
C ALA A 85 -6.80 1.72 -7.44
N GLY A 86 -6.31 1.29 -6.27
CA GLY A 86 -7.12 1.09 -5.06
C GLY A 86 -7.84 2.38 -4.64
N ALA A 87 -7.11 3.49 -4.53
CA ALA A 87 -7.69 4.79 -4.20
C ALA A 87 -8.75 5.24 -5.21
N ALA A 88 -8.50 5.06 -6.51
CA ALA A 88 -9.47 5.38 -7.57
C ALA A 88 -10.74 4.53 -7.45
N VAL A 89 -10.59 3.24 -7.14
CA VAL A 89 -11.73 2.33 -6.92
C VAL A 89 -12.55 2.78 -5.71
N PHE A 90 -11.91 3.07 -4.57
CA PHE A 90 -12.60 3.55 -3.37
C PHE A 90 -13.38 4.85 -3.63
N ILE A 91 -12.77 5.81 -4.35
CA ILE A 91 -13.44 7.06 -4.75
C ILE A 91 -14.62 6.77 -5.67
N GLY A 92 -14.45 5.89 -6.66
CA GLY A 92 -15.52 5.51 -7.59
C GLY A 92 -16.75 4.94 -6.87
N TYR A 93 -16.54 4.00 -5.94
CA TYR A 93 -17.63 3.44 -5.14
C TYR A 93 -18.30 4.48 -4.23
N TYR A 94 -17.54 5.40 -3.65
CA TYR A 94 -18.11 6.48 -2.85
C TYR A 94 -18.98 7.42 -3.69
N ILE A 95 -18.51 7.83 -4.87
CA ILE A 95 -19.26 8.72 -5.78
C ILE A 95 -20.52 8.04 -6.32
N ALA A 96 -20.49 6.72 -6.54
CA ALA A 96 -21.66 5.94 -6.96
C ALA A 96 -22.76 5.87 -5.89
N GLY A 97 -22.48 6.25 -4.64
CA GLY A 97 -23.42 6.19 -3.52
C GLY A 97 -23.50 4.81 -2.84
N ASP A 98 -22.65 3.87 -3.27
CA ASP A 98 -22.67 2.48 -2.82
C ASP A 98 -21.80 2.22 -1.58
N ALA A 99 -21.12 3.25 -1.06
CA ALA A 99 -20.11 3.07 -0.02
C ALA A 99 -20.13 4.14 1.10
N PRO A 100 -19.78 3.75 2.34
CA PRO A 100 -19.63 4.67 3.45
C PRO A 100 -18.45 5.63 3.27
N SER A 101 -18.45 6.73 4.03
CA SER A 101 -17.38 7.74 4.01
C SER A 101 -16.00 7.20 4.42
N SER A 102 -15.93 6.05 5.10
CA SER A 102 -14.67 5.35 5.39
C SER A 102 -13.89 4.96 4.13
N TYR A 103 -14.55 4.80 2.98
CA TYR A 103 -13.87 4.56 1.70
C TYR A 103 -12.99 5.75 1.31
N LEU A 104 -13.39 6.99 1.65
CA LEU A 104 -12.54 8.16 1.42
C LEU A 104 -11.30 8.15 2.31
N LEU A 105 -11.39 7.59 3.51
CA LEU A 105 -10.21 7.41 4.37
C LEU A 105 -9.23 6.44 3.71
N PHE A 106 -9.68 5.28 3.24
CA PHE A 106 -8.84 4.32 2.52
C PHE A 106 -8.27 4.90 1.22
N ALA A 107 -9.07 5.67 0.48
CA ALA A 107 -8.60 6.37 -0.71
C ALA A 107 -7.53 7.40 -0.38
N ALA A 108 -7.71 8.17 0.69
CA ALA A 108 -6.75 9.17 1.13
C ALA A 108 -5.45 8.52 1.61
N THR A 109 -5.51 7.41 2.35
CA THR A 109 -4.32 6.69 2.82
C THR A 109 -3.56 6.08 1.65
N ASP A 110 -4.23 5.32 0.77
CA ASP A 110 -3.60 4.69 -0.39
C ASP A 110 -3.07 5.74 -1.38
N GLY A 111 -3.85 6.78 -1.66
CA GLY A 111 -3.45 7.88 -2.52
C GLY A 111 -2.24 8.65 -1.98
N SER A 112 -2.20 8.91 -0.67
CA SER A 112 -1.05 9.58 -0.03
C SER A 112 0.20 8.72 -0.09
N LEU A 113 0.09 7.41 0.15
CA LEU A 113 1.22 6.48 0.03
C LEU A 113 1.70 6.35 -1.42
N ALA A 114 0.79 6.36 -2.39
CA ALA A 114 1.14 6.36 -3.81
C ALA A 114 1.89 7.62 -4.22
N LEU A 115 1.41 8.79 -3.81
CA LEU A 115 2.07 10.08 -4.07
C LEU A 115 3.43 10.16 -3.37
N ALA A 116 3.51 9.72 -2.11
CA ALA A 116 4.77 9.67 -1.37
C ALA A 116 5.78 8.74 -2.05
N THR A 117 5.32 7.58 -2.53
CA THR A 117 6.16 6.65 -3.29
C THR A 117 6.64 7.27 -4.60
N LEU A 118 5.74 7.88 -5.37
CA LEU A 118 6.05 8.51 -6.65
C LEU A 118 7.07 9.65 -6.47
N ALA A 119 6.85 10.52 -5.48
CA ALA A 119 7.78 11.59 -5.14
C ALA A 119 9.16 11.03 -4.76
N ALA A 120 9.20 9.99 -3.92
CA ALA A 120 10.44 9.34 -3.49
C ALA A 120 11.19 8.64 -4.64
N ILE A 121 10.45 8.06 -5.61
CA ILE A 121 11.03 7.46 -6.82
C ILE A 121 11.63 8.52 -7.74
N GLY A 122 10.96 9.68 -7.90
CA GLY A 122 11.37 10.78 -8.77
C GLY A 122 12.57 11.57 -8.26
N LEU A 123 12.90 11.47 -6.97
CA LEU A 123 14.11 12.04 -6.41
C LEU A 123 15.37 11.36 -6.99
N PRO A 124 16.36 12.12 -7.48
CA PRO A 124 17.56 11.54 -8.08
C PRO A 124 18.34 10.70 -7.05
N ILE A 125 18.56 9.43 -7.39
CA ILE A 125 19.47 8.56 -6.63
C ILE A 125 20.87 8.86 -7.11
N HIS A 126 21.65 9.60 -6.32
CA HIS A 126 23.09 9.66 -6.52
C HIS A 126 23.67 8.29 -6.17
N LEU A 127 23.84 7.44 -7.18
CA LEU A 127 24.61 6.21 -7.04
C LEU A 127 26.07 6.62 -6.88
N ALA A 128 26.58 6.59 -5.64
CA ALA A 128 28.00 6.65 -5.41
C ALA A 128 28.62 5.41 -6.07
N ARG A 129 29.17 5.60 -7.28
CA ARG A 129 29.94 4.60 -8.00
C ARG A 129 31.17 4.26 -7.16
N LYS A 130 31.09 3.20 -6.36
CA LYS A 130 32.25 2.64 -5.65
C LYS A 130 32.96 1.68 -6.61
N GLY A 131 34.14 2.08 -7.12
CA GLY A 131 35.14 1.19 -7.70
C GLY A 131 35.30 1.26 -9.22
N GLU A 132 35.91 2.32 -9.74
CA GLU A 132 36.95 2.19 -10.76
C GLU A 132 38.29 2.26 -10.01
N VAL A 133 38.94 1.11 -9.82
CA VAL A 133 40.40 0.89 -10.00
C VAL A 133 40.58 -0.60 -10.26
#